data_AF-A0A4U9HNK8-F1
#
_entry.id   AF-A0A4U9HNK8-F1
#
_cell.length_a   1.000
_cell.length_b   1.000
_cell.length_c   1.000
_cell.angle_alpha   90.00
_cell.angle_beta   90.00
_cell.angle_gamma   90.00
#
_symmetry.space_group_name_H-M   'P 1'
#
loop_
_entity.id
_entity.type
_entity.pdbx_description
1 polymer ?
#
loop_
_entity_poly.entity_id
_entity_poly.type
_entity_poly.pdbx_seq_one_letter_code
_entity_poly.pdbx_strand_id
1 'polypeptide(L)'
;MIHGITHSEVEKAPDLNALFITLLELMAGKVLVVHHRGIERQFLDAALQRRIGEGIAFPCIDTLALEARRHRSRPVSLAARLFGGRPQLFTAPARKPRPL
;
A
#
# COMPACT_ATOMS: atom_id res chain seq x y z
N MET A 1 -12.70 -13.45 9.75
CA MET A 1 -12.08 -12.34 10.51
C MET A 1 -10.61 -12.29 10.12
N ILE A 2 -10.13 -11.22 9.47
CA ILE A 2 -8.84 -11.23 8.73
C ILE A 2 -7.68 -10.61 9.53
N HIS A 3 -7.95 -9.93 10.65
CA HIS A 3 -6.96 -9.15 11.41
C HIS A 3 -6.55 -9.77 12.76
N GLY A 4 -7.26 -10.79 13.26
CA GLY A 4 -7.01 -11.37 14.58
C GLY A 4 -7.37 -10.48 15.78
N ILE A 5 -7.56 -9.16 15.57
CA ILE A 5 -7.96 -8.19 16.60
C ILE A 5 -9.42 -8.40 16.98
N THR A 6 -9.67 -8.84 18.21
CA THR A 6 -11.00 -9.10 18.77
C THR A 6 -11.74 -7.82 19.14
N HIS A 7 -13.08 -7.87 19.22
CA HIS A 7 -13.87 -6.71 19.64
C HIS A 7 -13.49 -6.23 21.04
N SER A 8 -13.25 -7.16 21.98
CA SER A 8 -12.81 -6.85 23.34
C SER A 8 -11.44 -6.19 23.43
N GLU A 9 -10.54 -6.44 22.47
CA GLU A 9 -9.25 -5.74 22.39
C GLU A 9 -9.41 -4.32 21.87
N VAL A 10 -10.30 -4.09 20.91
CA VAL A 10 -10.61 -2.74 20.41
C VAL A 10 -11.28 -1.90 21.50
N GLU A 11 -12.21 -2.47 22.28
CA GLU A 11 -12.88 -1.76 23.38
C GLU A 11 -11.92 -1.29 24.48
N LYS A 12 -10.84 -2.05 24.72
CA LYS A 12 -9.82 -1.73 25.73
C LYS A 12 -8.69 -0.88 25.18
N ALA A 13 -8.64 -0.67 23.85
CA ALA A 13 -7.59 0.10 23.24
C ALA A 13 -7.78 1.59 23.51
N PRO A 14 -6.70 2.35 23.76
CA PRO A 14 -6.76 3.79 23.84
C PRO A 14 -7.23 4.40 22.51
N ASP A 15 -7.98 5.50 22.57
CA ASP A 15 -8.39 6.22 21.38
C ASP A 15 -7.17 6.79 20.63
N LEU A 16 -7.26 6.85 19.30
CA LEU A 16 -6.18 7.38 18.47
C LEU A 16 -5.80 8.83 18.85
N ASN A 17 -6.76 9.64 19.33
CA ASN A 17 -6.50 11.01 19.80
C ASN A 17 -5.51 11.05 20.97
N ALA A 18 -5.42 9.99 21.79
CA ALA A 18 -4.47 9.90 22.89
C ALA A 18 -3.07 9.47 22.42
N LEU A 19 -2.95 8.87 21.23
CA LEU A 19 -1.71 8.25 20.75
C LEU A 19 -1.08 8.95 19.55
N PHE A 20 -1.84 9.71 18.76
CA PHE A 20 -1.34 10.20 17.48
C PHE A 20 -0.13 11.13 17.64
N ILE A 21 -0.08 11.97 18.68
CA ILE A 21 1.10 12.83 18.94
C ILE A 21 2.34 11.97 19.15
N THR A 22 2.27 10.96 20.04
CA THR A 22 3.38 10.03 20.29
C THR A 22 3.79 9.28 19.01
N LEU A 23 2.82 8.86 18.20
CA LEU A 23 3.09 8.21 16.92
C LEU A 23 3.84 9.16 15.97
N LEU A 24 3.39 10.41 15.84
CA LEU A 24 4.00 11.42 14.97
C LEU A 24 5.43 11.75 15.42
N GLU A 25 5.66 11.88 16.73
CA GLU A 25 7.01 12.06 17.30
C GLU A 25 7.93 10.87 16.98
N LEU A 26 7.41 9.65 17.09
CA LEU A 26 8.17 8.45 16.74
C LEU A 26 8.48 8.37 15.24
N MET A 27 7.63 8.94 14.39
CA MET A 27 7.82 8.98 12.93
C MET A 27 8.73 10.14 12.48
N ALA A 28 8.79 11.22 13.25
CA ALA A 28 9.53 12.42 12.91
C ALA A 28 11.01 12.11 12.61
N GLY A 29 11.50 12.60 11.48
CA GLY A 29 12.88 12.40 11.03
C GLY A 29 13.21 10.98 10.54
N LYS A 30 12.24 10.05 10.48
CA LYS A 30 12.47 8.67 10.04
C LYS A 30 11.84 8.39 8.68
N VAL A 31 12.43 7.44 7.95
CA VAL A 31 11.83 6.85 6.75
C VAL A 31 11.20 5.53 7.16
N LEU A 32 9.87 5.45 7.07
CA LEU A 32 9.15 4.25 7.52
C LEU A 32 9.35 3.10 6.53
N VAL A 33 9.57 1.88 7.02
CA VAL A 33 9.57 0.68 6.20
C VAL A 33 8.19 0.04 6.28
N VAL A 34 7.54 -0.14 5.14
CA VAL A 34 6.15 -0.62 5.06
C VAL A 34 6.03 -1.80 4.10
N HIS A 35 5.03 -2.65 4.34
CA HIS A 35 4.74 -3.76 3.44
C HIS A 35 4.16 -3.28 2.11
N HIS A 36 3.14 -2.43 2.15
CA HIS A 36 2.51 -1.86 0.97
C HIS A 36 2.21 -0.38 1.17
N ARG A 37 2.97 0.50 0.52
CA ARG A 37 2.87 1.96 0.72
C ARG A 37 1.48 2.51 0.45
N GLY A 38 0.78 1.97 -0.54
CA GLY A 38 -0.55 2.44 -0.91
C GLY A 38 -1.58 2.26 0.21
N ILE A 39 -1.48 1.17 0.98
CA ILE A 39 -2.42 0.88 2.05
C ILE A 39 -2.05 1.69 3.29
N GLU A 40 -0.79 1.62 3.74
CA GLU A 40 -0.35 2.28 4.97
C GLU A 40 -0.54 3.79 4.93
N ARG A 41 -0.18 4.45 3.80
CA ARG A 41 -0.34 5.91 3.68
C ARG A 41 -1.81 6.31 3.70
N GLN A 42 -2.65 5.63 2.93
CA GLN A 42 -4.09 5.95 2.88
C GLN A 42 -4.78 5.67 4.21
N PHE A 43 -4.35 4.60 4.91
CA PHE A 43 -4.89 4.26 6.23
C PHE A 43 -4.60 5.38 7.24
N LEU A 44 -3.34 5.79 7.38
CA LEU A 44 -2.98 6.80 8.37
C LEU A 44 -3.51 8.19 8.00
N ASP A 45 -3.47 8.56 6.72
CA ASP A 45 -4.05 9.80 6.20
C ASP A 45 -5.55 9.89 6.50
N ALA A 46 -6.31 8.84 6.17
CA ALA A 46 -7.74 8.81 6.43
C ALA A 46 -8.06 8.73 7.93
N ALA A 47 -7.18 8.16 8.77
CA ALA A 47 -7.34 8.16 10.22
C ALA A 47 -7.16 9.56 10.81
N LEU A 48 -6.10 10.28 10.42
CA LEU A 48 -5.84 11.63 10.89
C LEU A 48 -6.86 12.64 10.35
N GLN A 49 -7.23 12.55 9.06
CA GLN A 49 -8.25 13.41 8.46
C GLN A 49 -9.59 13.33 9.21
N ARG A 50 -9.98 12.14 9.69
CA ARG A 50 -11.23 11.95 10.46
C ARG A 50 -11.15 12.45 11.89
N ARG A 51 -9.95 12.47 12.48
CA ARG A 51 -9.77 12.72 13.92
C ARG A 51 -9.40 14.16 14.23
N ILE A 52 -8.53 14.75 13.40
CA ILE A 52 -8.00 16.11 13.60
C ILE A 52 -8.26 17.03 12.41
N GLY A 53 -8.87 16.54 11.32
CA GLY A 53 -9.19 17.36 10.15
C GLY A 53 -8.01 17.61 9.21
N GLU A 54 -6.85 17.00 9.48
CA GLU A 54 -5.63 17.15 8.70
C GLU A 54 -5.10 15.79 8.24
N GLY A 55 -4.66 15.72 6.99
CA GLY A 55 -4.00 14.55 6.41
C GLY A 55 -2.51 14.48 6.74
N ILE A 56 -1.83 13.43 6.29
CA ILE A 56 -0.39 13.26 6.51
C ILE A 56 0.34 12.77 5.26
N ALA A 57 1.52 13.35 5.02
CA ALA A 57 2.51 12.83 4.11
C ALA A 57 3.81 12.55 4.85
N PHE A 58 4.37 11.36 4.64
CA PHE A 58 5.64 10.95 5.23
C PHE A 58 6.43 10.08 4.24
N PRO A 59 7.78 10.10 4.30
CA PRO A 59 8.61 9.24 3.46
C PRO A 59 8.51 7.79 3.95
N CYS A 60 8.40 6.85 3.00
CA CYS A 60 8.41 5.43 3.32
C CYS A 60 9.01 4.57 2.20
N ILE A 61 9.60 3.43 2.60
CA ILE A 61 10.14 2.39 1.75
C ILE A 61 9.12 1.25 1.65
N ASP A 62 8.71 0.94 0.42
CA ASP A 62 7.75 -0.12 0.13
C ASP A 62 8.49 -1.44 -0.18
N THR A 63 8.38 -2.41 0.73
CA THR A 63 9.09 -3.70 0.61
C THR A 63 8.52 -4.57 -0.52
N LEU A 64 7.21 -4.57 -0.76
CA LEU A 64 6.63 -5.29 -1.90
C LEU A 64 7.06 -4.67 -3.24
N ALA A 65 7.16 -3.35 -3.31
CA ALA A 65 7.67 -2.69 -4.51
C ALA A 65 9.16 -3.01 -4.75
N LEU A 66 9.96 -3.11 -3.68
CA LEU A 66 11.35 -3.56 -3.76
C LEU A 66 11.45 -5.01 -4.23
N GLU A 67 10.65 -5.91 -3.70
CA GLU A 67 10.61 -7.31 -4.12
C GLU A 67 10.19 -7.43 -5.59
N ALA A 68 9.14 -6.74 -6.01
CA ALA A 68 8.66 -6.74 -7.39
C ALA A 68 9.73 -6.21 -8.37
N ARG A 69 10.52 -5.21 -7.97
CA ARG A 69 11.67 -4.73 -8.76
C ARG A 69 12.75 -5.82 -8.88
N ARG A 70 13.08 -6.50 -7.78
CA ARG A 70 14.07 -7.59 -7.78
C ARG A 70 13.62 -8.77 -8.63
N HIS A 71 12.34 -9.13 -8.56
CA HIS A 71 11.79 -10.25 -9.34
C HIS A 71 11.71 -9.94 -10.84
N ARG A 72 11.35 -8.71 -11.23
CA ARG A 72 11.36 -8.27 -12.64
C ARG A 72 12.75 -8.15 -13.24
N SER A 73 13.76 -7.89 -12.39
CA SER A 73 15.16 -7.76 -12.82
C SER A 73 15.85 -9.12 -12.99
N ARG A 74 15.19 -10.23 -12.62
CA ARG A 74 15.71 -11.57 -12.96
C ARG A 74 15.56 -11.79 -14.47
N PRO A 75 16.66 -12.03 -15.21
CA PRO A 75 16.56 -12.32 -16.62
C PRO A 75 15.71 -13.58 -16.81
N VAL A 76 14.69 -13.45 -17.66
CA VAL A 76 13.85 -14.59 -18.05
C VAL A 76 14.79 -15.63 -18.66
N SER A 77 14.89 -16.80 -18.05
CA SER A 77 15.79 -17.85 -18.53
C SER A 77 15.46 -18.19 -19.99
N LEU A 78 16.48 -18.50 -20.79
CA LEU A 78 16.29 -18.81 -22.20
C LEU A 78 15.32 -20.01 -22.38
N ALA A 79 15.33 -20.94 -21.41
CA ALA A 79 14.34 -22.01 -21.28
C ALA A 79 12.91 -21.48 -21.03
N ALA A 80 12.71 -20.53 -20.11
CA ALA A 80 11.39 -19.92 -19.90
C ALA A 80 10.89 -19.12 -21.13
N ARG A 81 11.78 -18.61 -21.98
CA ARG A 81 11.42 -18.00 -23.27
C ARG A 81 11.04 -19.02 -24.34
N LEU A 82 11.62 -20.23 -24.30
CA LEU A 82 11.33 -21.31 -25.25
C LEU A 82 10.11 -22.15 -24.85
N PHE A 83 9.85 -22.31 -23.55
CA PHE A 83 8.76 -23.14 -23.02
C PHE A 83 7.60 -22.33 -22.40
N GLY A 84 7.70 -20.99 -22.32
CA GLY A 84 6.65 -20.10 -21.81
C GLY A 84 5.59 -19.79 -22.87
N GLY A 85 4.41 -20.38 -22.70
CA GLY A 85 3.24 -20.18 -23.57
C GLY A 85 2.84 -18.71 -23.77
N ARG A 86 2.25 -18.46 -24.94
CA ARG A 86 1.91 -17.17 -25.56
C ARG A 86 1.39 -16.10 -24.57
N PRO A 87 1.87 -14.84 -24.64
CA PRO A 87 1.21 -13.74 -23.97
C PRO A 87 -0.18 -13.57 -24.60
N GLN A 88 -1.23 -13.65 -23.78
CA GLN A 88 -2.56 -13.22 -24.21
C GLN A 88 -2.46 -11.71 -24.45
N LEU A 89 -2.49 -11.30 -25.73
CA LEU A 89 -2.67 -9.90 -26.09
C LEU A 89 -4.04 -9.47 -25.55
N PHE A 90 -4.04 -8.64 -24.51
CA PHE A 90 -5.24 -7.94 -24.07
C PHE A 90 -5.48 -6.78 -25.05
N THR A 91 -6.25 -7.03 -26.11
CA THR A 91 -6.80 -5.96 -26.96
C THR A 91 -7.80 -5.15 -26.13
N ALA A 92 -7.48 -3.89 -25.84
CA ALA A 92 -8.42 -2.95 -25.23
C ALA A 92 -9.64 -2.79 -26.16
N PRO A 93 -10.89 -2.81 -25.65
CA PRO A 93 -12.05 -2.59 -26.49
C PRO A 93 -12.04 -1.15 -27.03
N ALA A 94 -12.26 -1.04 -28.34
CA ALA A 94 -12.34 0.23 -29.05
C ALA A 94 -13.36 1.18 -28.39
N ARG A 95 -12.90 2.39 -28.03
CA ARG A 95 -13.75 3.47 -27.52
C ARG A 95 -14.71 3.90 -28.63
N LYS A 96 -16.03 3.70 -28.46
CA LYS A 96 -17.04 4.35 -29.32
C LYS A 96 -17.04 5.86 -29.06
N PRO A 97 -17.14 6.72 -30.10
CA PRO A 97 -17.25 8.16 -29.90
C PRO A 97 -18.60 8.51 -29.27
N ARG A 98 -18.56 9.47 -28.33
CA ARG A 98 -19.72 10.02 -27.63
C ARG A 98 -20.40 11.04 -28.57
N PRO A 99 -21.72 10.99 -28.80
CA PRO A 99 -22.40 12.05 -29.53
C PRO A 99 -22.44 13.33 -28.69
N LEU A 100 -22.42 14.47 -29.39
CA LEU A 100 -22.54 15.84 -28.85
C LEU A 100 -23.88 16.07 -28.15
#